data_AF-A0A8T5QFU6-F1
#
_entry.id   AF-A0A8T5QFU6-F1
#
_cell.length_a   1.000
_cell.length_b   1.000
_cell.length_c   1.000
_cell.angle_alpha   90.00
_cell.angle_beta   90.00
_cell.angle_gamma   90.00
#
_symmetry.space_group_name_H-M   'P 1'
#
loop_
_entity.id
_entity.type
_entity.pdbx_description
1 polymer ?
#
loop_
_entity_poly.entity_id
_entity_poly.type
_entity_poly.pdbx_seq_one_letter_code
_entity_poly.pdbx_strand_id
1 'polypeptide(L)'
;MIMFLLLGFVDVIVGALMLSTHLGFLNEWKLAVIGAAYLIGKGLVFRKSFLSILDILAGIYFILIMLGVRTFMVYVFLIIMIYKLVVSLMMRG
;
A
#
# COMPACT_ATOMS: atom_id res chain seq x y z
N MET A 1 -13.85 -10.07 -10.69
CA MET A 1 -12.51 -9.93 -11.30
C MET A 1 -12.10 -8.48 -11.55
N ILE A 2 -12.91 -7.62 -12.21
CA ILE A 2 -12.58 -6.18 -12.41
C ILE A 2 -12.22 -5.49 -11.08
N MET A 3 -13.02 -5.69 -10.03
CA MET A 3 -12.87 -4.99 -8.75
C MET A 3 -11.53 -5.27 -8.05
N PHE A 4 -11.04 -6.51 -8.05
CA PHE A 4 -9.74 -6.85 -7.46
C PHE A 4 -8.57 -6.20 -8.20
N LEU A 5 -8.70 -6.04 -9.51
CA LEU A 5 -7.69 -5.38 -10.33
C LEU A 5 -7.65 -3.86 -10.07
N LEU A 6 -8.81 -3.22 -9.96
CA LEU A 6 -8.90 -1.81 -9.56
C LEU A 6 -8.28 -1.60 -8.17
N LEU A 7 -8.62 -2.46 -7.21
CA LEU A 7 -8.05 -2.42 -5.87
C LEU A 7 -6.54 -2.66 -5.86
N GLY A 8 -6.03 -3.58 -6.69
CA GLY A 8 -4.59 -3.81 -6.82
C GLY A 8 -3.87 -2.64 -7.48
N PHE A 9 -4.50 -1.96 -8.44
CA PHE A 9 -3.93 -0.78 -9.08
C PHE A 9 -3.82 0.38 -8.08
N VAL A 10 -4.87 0.62 -7.30
CA VAL A 10 -4.85 1.64 -6.24
C VAL A 10 -3.78 1.32 -5.19
N ASP A 11 -3.58 0.06 -4.81
CA ASP A 11 -2.50 -0.31 -3.88
C ASP A 11 -1.13 0.10 -4.43
N VAL A 12 -0.84 -0.16 -5.70
CA VAL A 12 0.43 0.23 -6.32
C VAL A 12 0.60 1.75 -6.36
N ILE A 13 -0.48 2.51 -6.62
CA ILE A 13 -0.45 3.98 -6.52
C ILE A 13 -0.09 4.40 -5.08
N VAL A 14 -0.76 3.84 -4.08
CA VAL A 14 -0.49 4.18 -2.68
C VAL A 14 0.94 3.77 -2.27
N GLY A 15 1.44 2.64 -2.76
CA GLY A 15 2.83 2.23 -2.59
C GLY A 15 3.82 3.20 -3.24
N ALA A 16 3.52 3.70 -4.44
CA ALA A 16 4.34 4.70 -5.12
C ALA A 16 4.33 6.05 -4.38
N LEU A 17 3.19 6.45 -3.83
CA LEU A 17 3.08 7.62 -2.95
C LEU A 17 3.92 7.43 -1.68
N MET A 18 3.85 6.25 -1.07
CA MET A 18 4.65 5.89 0.10
C MET A 18 6.16 5.95 -0.18
N LEU A 19 6.60 5.45 -1.33
CA LEU A 19 7.99 5.57 -1.77
C LEU A 19 8.38 7.04 -2.01
N SER A 20 7.52 7.81 -2.66
CA SER A 20 7.76 9.23 -2.92
C SER A 20 7.90 10.04 -1.64
N THR A 21 7.08 9.75 -0.62
CA THR A 21 7.20 10.34 0.72
C THR A 21 8.46 9.90 1.44
N HIS A 22 8.86 8.62 1.30
CA HIS A 22 10.11 8.11 1.87
C HIS A 22 11.35 8.79 1.30
N LEU A 23 11.38 9.02 -0.02
CA LEU A 23 12.46 9.74 -0.70
C LEU A 23 12.44 11.25 -0.42
N GLY A 24 11.39 11.77 0.23
CA GLY A 24 11.24 13.17 0.57
C GLY A 24 10.73 14.06 -0.56
N PHE A 25 10.24 13.48 -1.66
CA PHE A 25 9.63 14.24 -2.76
C PHE A 25 8.25 14.80 -2.40
N LEU A 26 7.51 14.10 -1.54
CA LEU A 26 6.17 14.48 -1.08
C LEU A 26 6.14 14.56 0.45
N ASN A 27 5.93 15.75 1.01
CA ASN A 27 5.77 15.97 2.45
C ASN A 27 4.32 16.26 2.86
N GLU A 28 3.37 16.07 1.95
CA GLU A 28 1.96 16.34 2.21
C GLU A 28 1.36 15.27 3.12
N TRP A 29 1.20 15.62 4.39
CA TRP A 29 0.64 14.76 5.43
C TRP A 29 -0.75 14.22 5.07
N LYS A 30 -1.53 14.98 4.29
CA LYS A 30 -2.87 14.59 3.84
C LYS A 30 -2.83 13.34 2.97
N LEU A 31 -1.86 13.23 2.06
CA LEU A 31 -1.74 12.09 1.15
C LEU A 31 -1.40 10.80 1.91
N ALA A 32 -0.50 10.90 2.89
CA ALA A 32 -0.11 9.77 3.71
C ALA A 32 -1.25 9.31 4.63
N VAL A 33 -2.02 10.24 5.22
CA VAL A 33 -3.21 9.88 6.03
C VAL A 33 -4.28 9.21 5.16
N ILE A 34 -4.58 9.75 3.98
CA ILE A 34 -5.58 9.16 3.06
C ILE A 34 -5.11 7.78 2.58
N GLY A 35 -3.84 7.65 2.18
CA GLY A 35 -3.25 6.38 1.73
C GLY A 35 -3.24 5.32 2.84
N ALA A 36 -2.86 5.71 4.06
CA ALA A 36 -2.91 4.82 5.22
C ALA A 36 -4.34 4.40 5.56
N ALA A 37 -5.29 5.34 5.58
CA ALA A 37 -6.70 5.05 5.84
C ALA A 37 -7.28 4.07 4.80
N TYR A 38 -6.94 4.25 3.52
CA TYR A 38 -7.31 3.32 2.46
C TYR A 38 -6.75 1.92 2.70
N LEU A 39 -5.44 1.79 2.96
CA LEU A 39 -4.79 0.49 3.16
C LEU A 39 -5.32 -0.24 4.40
N ILE A 40 -5.49 0.48 5.51
CA ILE A 40 -6.04 -0.08 6.74
C ILE A 40 -7.50 -0.49 6.53
N GLY A 41 -8.33 0.40 5.97
CA GLY A 41 -9.74 0.14 5.71
C GLY A 41 -9.93 -1.07 4.79
N LYS A 42 -9.17 -1.13 3.70
CA LYS A 42 -9.16 -2.27 2.78
C LYS A 42 -8.72 -3.55 3.49
N GLY A 43 -7.61 -3.50 4.22
CA GLY A 43 -7.08 -4.65 4.94
C GLY A 43 -8.07 -5.24 5.95
N LEU A 44 -8.85 -4.38 6.62
CA LEU A 44 -9.93 -4.79 7.53
C LEU A 44 -11.11 -5.45 6.80
N VAL A 45 -11.52 -4.91 5.64
CA VAL A 45 -12.58 -5.50 4.81
C VAL A 45 -12.19 -6.91 4.32
N PHE A 46 -10.93 -7.11 3.94
CA PHE A 46 -10.42 -8.38 3.41
C PHE A 46 -9.60 -9.20 4.40
N ARG A 47 -9.84 -9.04 5.72
CA ARG A 47 -9.06 -9.62 6.84
C ARG A 47 -8.83 -11.13 6.86
N LYS A 48 -9.50 -11.89 5.98
CA LYS A 48 -9.37 -13.36 5.90
C LYS A 48 -8.08 -13.83 5.22
N SER A 49 -7.30 -12.93 4.59
CA SER A 49 -6.06 -13.26 3.90
C SER A 49 -4.84 -12.66 4.60
N PHE A 50 -3.76 -13.44 4.69
CA PHE A 50 -2.45 -12.99 5.19
C PHE A 50 -1.96 -11.74 4.44
N LEU A 51 -2.21 -11.70 3.13
CA LEU A 51 -1.88 -10.57 2.28
C LEU A 51 -2.59 -9.28 2.73
N SER A 52 -3.79 -9.35 3.30
CA SER A 52 -4.54 -8.18 3.78
C SER A 52 -3.97 -7.63 5.09
N ILE A 53 -3.34 -8.49 5.92
CA ILE A 53 -2.63 -8.05 7.13
C ILE A 53 -1.43 -7.19 6.75
N LEU A 54 -0.73 -7.55 5.67
CA LEU A 54 0.37 -6.77 5.13
C LEU A 54 -0.09 -5.38 4.63
N ASP A 55 -1.33 -5.23 4.16
CA ASP A 55 -1.88 -3.92 3.79
C ASP A 55 -2.06 -3.03 5.01
N ILE A 56 -2.58 -3.59 6.11
CA ILE A 56 -2.72 -2.86 7.38
C ILE A 56 -1.35 -2.40 7.88
N LEU A 57 -0.35 -3.30 7.86
CA LEU A 57 1.02 -2.97 8.25
C LEU A 57 1.65 -1.91 7.34
N ALA A 58 1.43 -1.98 6.03
CA ALA A 58 1.89 -0.97 5.08
C ALA A 58 1.24 0.40 5.37
N GLY A 59 -0.06 0.44 5.69
CA GLY A 59 -0.76 1.67 6.06
C GLY A 59 -0.22 2.28 7.35
N ILE A 60 0.00 1.47 8.38
CA ILE A 60 0.64 1.91 9.64
C ILE A 60 2.04 2.45 9.36
N TYR A 61 2.82 1.74 8.54
CA TYR A 61 4.17 2.14 8.20
C TYR A 61 4.21 3.44 7.39
N PHE A 62 3.23 3.70 6.53
CA PHE A 62 3.13 4.96 5.82
C PHE A 62 2.99 6.15 6.78
N ILE A 63 2.24 5.99 7.89
CA ILE A 63 2.17 7.00 8.95
C ILE A 63 3.53 7.14 9.66
N LEU A 64 4.22 6.03 9.95
CA LEU A 64 5.54 6.07 10.59
C LEU A 64 6.59 6.81 9.75
N ILE A 65 6.54 6.72 8.43
CA ILE A 65 7.42 7.49 7.53
C ILE A 65 7.26 9.00 7.76
N MET A 66 6.04 9.47 8.04
CA MET A 66 5.79 10.88 8.36
C MET A 66 6.43 11.31 9.68
N LEU A 67 6.53 10.40 10.65
CA LEU A 67 7.20 10.63 11.93
C LEU A 67 8.73 10.55 11.81
N GLY A 68 9.25 10.42 10.58
CA GLY A 68 10.69 10.36 10.30
C GLY A 68 11.25 8.94 10.19
N VAL A 69 10.42 7.90 10.32
CA VAL A 69 10.86 6.50 10.24
C VAL A 69 11.01 6.09 8.77
N ARG A 70 12.19 6.35 8.21
CA ARG A 70 12.53 6.02 6.81
C ARG A 70 13.40 4.77 6.73
N THR A 71 12.78 3.59 6.84
CA THR A 71 13.49 2.30 6.75
C THR A 71 13.30 1.62 5.39
N PHE A 72 14.09 0.58 5.14
CA PHE A 72 14.02 -0.25 3.93
C PHE A 72 12.66 -0.97 3.74
N MET A 73 11.80 -1.02 4.76
CA MET A 73 10.48 -1.66 4.67
C MET A 73 9.59 -1.09 3.55
N VAL A 74 9.79 0.17 3.12
CA VAL A 74 9.04 0.76 1.99
C VAL A 74 9.14 -0.10 0.74
N TYR A 75 10.36 -0.54 0.40
CA TYR A 75 10.62 -1.29 -0.82
C TYR A 75 9.96 -2.67 -0.76
N VAL A 76 9.99 -3.29 0.42
CA VAL A 76 9.33 -4.59 0.66
C VAL A 76 7.82 -4.45 0.46
N PHE A 77 7.18 -3.45 1.05
CA PHE A 77 5.74 -3.21 0.88
C PHE A 77 5.37 -2.89 -0.57
N LEU A 78 6.17 -2.08 -1.26
CA LEU A 78 5.95 -1.78 -2.67
C LEU A 78 6.00 -3.04 -3.55
N ILE A 79 7.00 -3.90 -3.35
CA ILE A 79 7.14 -5.17 -4.07
C ILE A 79 5.92 -6.06 -3.81
N ILE A 80 5.44 -6.14 -2.57
CA ILE A 80 4.24 -6.92 -2.21
C ILE A 80 3.00 -6.38 -2.93
N MET A 81 2.83 -5.05 -3.02
CA MET A 81 1.71 -4.44 -3.74
C MET A 81 1.76 -4.70 -5.24
N ILE A 82 2.94 -4.62 -5.85
CA ILE A 82 3.14 -4.97 -7.27
C ILE A 82 2.85 -6.46 -7.49
N TYR A 83 3.33 -7.34 -6.62
CA TYR A 83 3.05 -8.77 -6.68
C TYR A 83 1.54 -9.04 -6.66
N LYS A 84 0.78 -8.37 -5.79
CA LYS A 84 -0.69 -8.47 -5.76
C LYS A 84 -1.35 -8.05 -7.07
N LEU A 85 -0.89 -6.96 -7.67
CA LEU A 85 -1.42 -6.49 -8.95
C LEU A 85 -1.15 -7.52 -10.06
N VAL A 86 0.08 -8.04 -10.14
CA VAL A 86 0.47 -9.07 -11.12
C VAL A 86 -0.36 -10.35 -10.93
N VAL A 87 -0.49 -10.84 -9.71
CA VAL A 87 -1.32 -12.00 -9.40
C VAL A 87 -2.79 -11.78 -9.79
N SER A 88 -3.31 -10.57 -9.58
CA SER A 88 -4.68 -10.20 -9.98
C SER A 88 -4.85 -10.13 -11.51
N LEU A 89 -3.79 -9.80 -12.25
CA LEU A 89 -3.76 -9.84 -13.72
C LEU A 89 -3.71 -11.28 -14.24
N MET A 90 -2.87 -12.13 -13.66
CA MET A 90 -2.69 -13.53 -14.07
C MET A 90 -3.93 -14.38 -13.81
N MET A 91 -4.64 -14.18 -12.69
CA MET A 91 -5.93 -14.85 -12.43
C MET A 91 -7.06 -14.42 -13.37
N ARG A 92 -6.79 -13.48 -14.26
CA ARG A 92 -7.73 -12.95 -15.26
C ARG A 92 -7.52 -13.51 -16.65
N GLY A 93 -6.33 -14.06 -16.92
CA GLY A 93 -5.96 -14.73 -18.17
C GLY A 93 -6.39 -16.19 -18.20
#